data_AF-A0A0B4DNW2-F1
#
_entry.id   AF-A0A0B4DNW2-F1
#
_cell.length_a   1.000
_cell.length_b   1.000
_cell.length_c   1.000
_cell.angle_alpha   90.00
_cell.angle_beta   90.00
_cell.angle_gamma   90.00
#
_symmetry.space_group_name_H-M   'P 1'
#
loop_
_entity.id
_entity.type
_entity.pdbx_description
1 polymer ?
#
loop_
_entity_poly.entity_id
_entity_poly.type
_entity_poly.pdbx_seq_one_letter_code
_entity_poly.pdbx_strand_id
1 'polypeptide(L)'
;MECWNKADVPARLAYGSNTRVAQIVCLVETGWLTATRDRPVTRAGGAHGYDNQAPEMAAIFIAHGPGVVAGRRLTDLDSVDVQPFLARMLGIAAPAGDGRAQDTLPVTMP
;
A
#
# COMPACT_ATOMS: atom_id res chain seq x y z
N MET A 1 15.84 -9.45 -8.98
CA MET A 1 14.43 -9.90 -9.03
C MET A 1 14.31 -11.15 -8.19
N GLU A 2 13.31 -11.20 -7.32
CA GLU A 2 13.00 -12.37 -6.51
C GLU A 2 11.67 -12.95 -6.96
N CYS A 3 11.56 -14.28 -6.98
CA CYS A 3 10.33 -14.96 -7.38
C CYS A 3 10.03 -16.08 -6.39
N TRP A 4 8.74 -16.26 -6.11
CA TRP A 4 8.24 -17.26 -5.17
C TRP A 4 7.07 -18.02 -5.78
N ASN A 5 6.78 -19.21 -5.24
CA ASN A 5 5.41 -19.69 -5.33
C ASN A 5 4.53 -18.70 -4.55
N LYS A 6 3.27 -18.52 -4.98
CA LYS A 6 2.37 -17.55 -4.34
C LYS A 6 2.12 -17.81 -2.85
N ALA A 7 2.32 -19.05 -2.39
CA ALA A 7 2.21 -19.43 -0.99
C ALA A 7 3.41 -18.96 -0.14
N ASP A 8 4.54 -18.69 -0.78
CA ASP A 8 5.81 -18.33 -0.14
C ASP A 8 6.09 -16.81 -0.26
N VAL A 9 5.15 -16.03 -0.79
CA VAL A 9 5.26 -14.56 -0.88
C VAL A 9 5.39 -13.98 0.53
N PRO A 10 6.32 -13.02 0.77
CA PRO A 10 6.50 -12.42 2.08
C PRO A 10 5.20 -11.94 2.70
N ALA A 11 4.89 -12.43 3.92
CA ALA A 11 3.61 -12.18 4.59
C ALA A 11 3.26 -10.69 4.73
N ARG A 12 4.26 -9.81 4.84
CA ARG A 12 4.07 -8.34 4.93
C ARG A 12 3.36 -7.75 3.71
N LEU A 13 3.39 -8.41 2.55
CA LEU A 13 2.74 -7.94 1.33
C LEU A 13 1.24 -8.27 1.32
N ALA A 14 0.77 -9.11 2.26
CA ALA A 14 -0.61 -9.58 2.32
C ALA A 14 -1.15 -10.08 0.96
N TYR A 15 -0.29 -10.74 0.18
CA TYR A 15 -0.55 -11.12 -1.21
C TYR A 15 -0.34 -12.62 -1.42
N GLY A 16 -1.11 -13.23 -2.34
CA GLY A 16 -0.95 -14.65 -2.72
C GLY A 16 -2.09 -15.59 -2.33
N SER A 17 -2.95 -15.22 -1.37
CA SER A 17 -4.04 -16.08 -0.86
C SER A 17 -5.23 -16.20 -1.82
N ASN A 18 -5.44 -15.22 -2.70
CA ASN A 18 -6.56 -15.21 -3.62
C ASN A 18 -6.32 -16.11 -4.85
N THR A 19 -7.34 -16.79 -5.34
CA THR A 19 -7.28 -17.65 -6.54
C THR A 19 -6.91 -16.90 -7.82
N ARG A 20 -7.14 -15.58 -7.88
CA ARG A 20 -6.75 -14.73 -9.00
C ARG A 20 -5.25 -14.40 -9.04
N VAL A 21 -4.52 -14.65 -7.95
CA VAL A 21 -3.05 -14.50 -7.95
C VAL A 21 -2.43 -15.71 -8.65
N ALA A 22 -1.57 -15.43 -9.63
CA ALA A 22 -0.84 -16.43 -10.39
C ALA A 22 0.03 -17.31 -9.47
N GLN A 23 0.34 -18.54 -9.90
CA GLN A 23 1.08 -19.51 -9.07
C GLN A 23 2.50 -19.06 -8.73
N ILE A 24 3.12 -18.29 -9.63
CA ILE A 24 4.43 -17.67 -9.43
C ILE A 24 4.25 -16.16 -9.39
N VAL A 25 4.82 -15.53 -8.37
CA VAL A 25 4.84 -14.07 -8.19
C VAL A 25 6.30 -13.65 -8.17
N CYS A 26 6.65 -12.64 -8.96
CA CYS A 26 7.99 -12.07 -9.01
C CYS A 26 7.97 -10.61 -8.61
N LEU A 27 8.85 -10.22 -7.69
CA LEU A 27 9.11 -8.85 -7.31
C LEU A 27 10.37 -8.35 -8.04
N VAL A 28 10.16 -7.35 -8.89
CA VAL A 28 11.21 -6.73 -9.69
C VAL A 28 11.85 -5.61 -8.88
N GLU A 29 13.17 -5.45 -9.01
CA GLU A 29 13.90 -4.36 -8.36
C GLU A 29 13.45 -3.01 -8.93
N THR A 30 13.36 -2.00 -8.06
CA THR A 30 12.96 -0.64 -8.46
C THR A 30 13.84 -0.13 -9.62
N GLY A 31 13.20 0.37 -10.67
CA GLY A 31 13.87 0.88 -11.87
C GLY A 31 14.10 -0.16 -12.97
N TRP A 32 13.89 -1.45 -12.69
CA TRP A 32 13.93 -2.51 -13.71
C TRP A 32 12.53 -2.83 -14.25
N LEU A 33 12.46 -3.25 -15.50
CA LEU A 33 11.22 -3.73 -16.12
C LEU A 33 11.37 -5.18 -16.56
N THR A 34 10.33 -5.98 -16.34
CA THR A 34 10.22 -7.33 -16.87
C THR A 34 9.27 -7.36 -18.05
N ALA A 35 9.69 -7.98 -19.14
CA ALA A 35 8.91 -8.17 -20.34
C ALA A 35 9.12 -9.56 -20.91
N THR A 36 8.15 -10.02 -21.70
CA THR A 36 8.29 -11.24 -22.49
C THR A 36 8.96 -10.91 -23.83
N ARG A 37 9.56 -11.91 -24.49
CA ARG A 37 10.24 -11.71 -25.79
C ARG A 37 9.28 -11.24 -26.89
N ASP A 38 8.03 -11.67 -26.84
CA ASP A 38 6.96 -11.27 -27.76
C ASP A 38 6.43 -9.85 -27.50
N ARG A 39 6.68 -9.28 -26.31
CA ARG A 39 6.24 -7.94 -25.92
C ARG A 39 7.36 -7.15 -25.24
N PRO A 40 8.46 -6.84 -25.95
CA PRO A 40 9.59 -6.15 -25.36
C PRO A 40 9.23 -4.72 -24.96
N VAL A 41 9.92 -4.20 -23.95
CA VAL A 41 9.89 -2.76 -23.64
C VAL A 41 10.69 -2.02 -24.70
N THR A 42 10.03 -1.14 -25.47
CA THR A 42 10.66 -0.42 -26.59
C THR A 42 10.91 1.06 -26.30
N ARG A 43 10.46 1.57 -25.15
CA ARG A 43 10.64 2.96 -24.72
C ARG A 43 10.94 3.02 -23.23
N ALA A 44 11.87 3.88 -22.85
CA ALA A 44 12.11 4.23 -21.46
C ALA A 44 10.98 5.12 -20.92
N GLY A 45 10.74 5.06 -19.61
CA GLY A 45 9.73 5.87 -18.93
C GLY A 45 9.67 5.56 -17.43
N GLY A 46 8.80 6.28 -16.72
CA GLY A 46 8.48 5.97 -15.33
C GLY A 46 7.56 4.75 -15.23
N ALA A 47 7.69 4.00 -14.15
CA ALA A 47 6.85 2.84 -13.84
C ALA A 47 6.62 2.73 -12.32
N HIS A 48 5.64 1.93 -11.94
CA HIS A 48 5.25 1.66 -10.56
C HIS A 48 4.81 0.19 -10.41
N GLY A 49 4.57 -0.25 -9.17
CA GLY A 49 4.21 -1.64 -8.85
C GLY A 49 5.35 -2.47 -8.27
N TYR A 50 6.43 -1.81 -7.84
CA TYR A 50 7.53 -2.41 -7.09
C TYR A 50 7.13 -2.63 -5.62
N ASP A 51 8.13 -2.93 -4.79
CA ASP A 51 7.97 -3.07 -3.35
C ASP A 51 7.33 -1.81 -2.73
N ASN A 52 6.27 -1.99 -1.95
CA ASN A 52 5.58 -0.88 -1.29
C ASN A 52 6.45 -0.18 -0.23
N GLN A 53 7.52 -0.83 0.24
CA GLN A 53 8.50 -0.22 1.16
C GLN A 53 9.60 0.58 0.44
N ALA A 54 9.68 0.54 -0.89
CA ALA A 54 10.62 1.38 -1.63
C ALA A 54 10.21 2.85 -1.53
N PRO A 55 11.13 3.79 -1.19
CA PRO A 55 10.80 5.21 -1.09
C PRO A 55 10.15 5.80 -2.35
N GLU A 56 10.49 5.29 -3.53
CA GLU A 56 9.94 5.69 -4.82
C GLU A 56 8.47 5.31 -5.00
N MET A 57 7.98 4.32 -4.25
CA MET A 57 6.58 3.85 -4.27
C MET A 57 5.71 4.52 -3.19
N ALA A 58 6.30 5.34 -2.32
CA ALA A 58 5.57 6.02 -1.27
C ALA A 58 4.57 7.04 -1.83
N ALA A 59 3.31 6.94 -1.39
CA ALA A 59 2.27 7.91 -1.72
C ALA A 59 2.22 9.05 -0.70
N ILE A 60 1.60 10.17 -1.08
CA ILE A 60 1.33 11.30 -0.18
C ILE A 60 -0.03 11.14 0.51
N PHE A 61 -0.11 11.52 1.78
CA PHE A 61 -1.35 11.67 2.52
C PHE A 61 -1.33 12.97 3.32
N ILE A 62 -2.35 13.82 3.11
CA ILE A 62 -2.49 15.11 3.80
C ILE A 62 -3.96 15.24 4.22
N ALA A 63 -4.19 15.52 5.50
CA ALA A 63 -5.52 15.74 6.05
C ALA A 63 -5.58 17.08 6.80
N HIS A 64 -6.71 17.78 6.66
CA HIS A 64 -6.98 19.04 7.34
C HIS A 64 -8.47 19.24 7.52
N GLY A 65 -8.90 19.64 8.71
CA GLY A 65 -10.29 19.96 9.02
C GLY A 65 -10.65 19.69 10.48
N PRO A 66 -11.93 19.88 10.85
CA PRO A 66 -12.44 19.48 12.16
C PRO A 66 -12.13 18.00 12.43
N GLY A 67 -11.71 17.69 13.66
CA GLY A 67 -11.33 16.32 14.04
C GLY A 67 -9.90 15.91 13.64
N VAL A 68 -9.16 16.72 12.86
CA VAL A 68 -7.74 16.45 12.53
C VAL A 68 -6.85 17.38 13.35
N VAL A 69 -5.85 16.81 14.04
CA VAL A 69 -4.89 17.59 14.85
C VAL A 69 -3.89 18.28 13.92
N ALA A 70 -3.87 19.61 13.96
CA ALA A 70 -2.97 20.42 13.14
C ALA A 70 -1.49 20.23 13.54
N GLY A 71 -0.58 20.37 12.56
CA GLY A 71 0.87 20.36 12.78
C GLY A 71 1.46 19.00 13.14
N ARG A 72 0.71 17.91 12.94
CA ARG A 72 1.18 16.55 13.22
C ARG A 72 1.53 15.81 11.95
N ARG A 73 2.58 14.98 12.03
CA ARG A 73 3.04 14.10 10.96
C ARG A 73 2.91 12.66 11.41
N LEU A 74 2.32 11.83 10.56
CA LEU A 74 2.36 10.37 10.68
C LEU A 74 3.64 9.84 10.04
N THR A 75 4.24 8.81 10.63
CA THR A 75 5.47 8.18 10.11
C THR A 75 5.23 6.84 9.45
N ASP A 76 4.18 6.11 9.85
CA ASP A 76 3.96 4.72 9.47
C ASP A 76 2.47 4.48 9.14
N LEU A 77 1.95 5.24 8.17
CA LEU A 77 0.57 5.10 7.71
C LEU A 77 0.52 4.14 6.51
N ASP A 78 -0.24 3.06 6.63
CA ASP A 78 -0.61 2.24 5.48
C ASP A 78 -1.92 2.75 4.87
N SER A 79 -2.06 2.63 3.54
CA SER A 79 -3.27 3.11 2.85
C SER A 79 -4.57 2.45 3.33
N VAL A 80 -4.50 1.23 3.90
CA VAL A 80 -5.64 0.53 4.48
C VAL A 80 -6.19 1.23 5.73
N ASP A 81 -5.37 2.03 6.42
CA ASP A 81 -5.75 2.78 7.63
C ASP A 81 -6.57 4.04 7.32
N VAL A 82 -6.66 4.42 6.04
CA VAL A 82 -7.52 5.54 5.61
C VAL A 82 -9.01 5.22 5.85
N GLN A 83 -9.43 3.96 5.73
CA GLN A 83 -10.82 3.57 5.99
C GLN A 83 -11.26 3.81 7.45
N PRO A 84 -10.55 3.32 8.48
CA PRO A 84 -10.94 3.60 9.86
C PRO A 84 -10.75 5.07 10.22
N PHE A 85 -9.77 5.77 9.63
CA PHE A 85 -9.64 7.22 9.74
C PHE A 85 -10.91 7.95 9.27
N LEU A 86 -11.40 7.64 8.06
CA LEU A 86 -12.60 8.26 7.51
C LEU A 86 -13.86 7.91 8.33
N ALA A 87 -14.00 6.67 8.77
CA ALA A 87 -15.12 6.26 9.62
C ALA A 87 -15.17 7.09 10.92
N ARG A 88 -14.01 7.32 11.54
CA ARG A 88 -13.88 8.20 12.71
C ARG A 88 -14.28 9.64 12.42
N MET A 89 -13.82 10.22 11.32
CA MET A 89 -14.18 11.59 10.93
C MET A 89 -15.67 11.75 10.62
N LEU A 90 -16.33 10.68 10.18
CA LEU A 90 -17.77 10.66 9.92
C LEU A 90 -18.61 10.31 11.16
N GLY A 91 -18.00 9.92 12.27
CA GLY A 91 -18.72 9.47 13.47
C GLY A 91 -19.48 8.15 13.27
N ILE A 92 -19.01 7.27 12.39
CA ILE A 92 -19.65 5.97 12.10
C ILE A 92 -18.76 4.79 12.53
N ALA A 93 -19.38 3.63 12.71
CA ALA A 93 -18.62 2.39 12.89
C ALA A 93 -17.89 2.04 11.59
N ALA A 94 -16.58 1.74 11.69
CA ALA A 94 -15.81 1.24 10.56
C ALA A 94 -16.27 -0.19 10.21
N PRO A 95 -16.62 -0.48 8.95
CA PRO A 95 -16.68 -1.85 8.46
C PRO A 95 -15.40 -2.64 8.76
N ALA A 96 -15.52 -3.97 8.88
CA ALA A 96 -14.37 -4.85 9.02
C ALA A 96 -13.44 -4.73 7.79
N GLY A 97 -12.14 -4.62 8.05
CA GLY A 97 -11.08 -4.49 7.05
C GLY A 97 -9.71 -4.64 7.68
N ASP A 98 -8.67 -4.45 6.88
CA ASP A 98 -7.28 -4.67 7.30
C ASP A 98 -6.64 -3.46 8.00
N GLY A 99 -7.29 -2.28 7.92
CA GLY A 99 -6.80 -1.05 8.52
C GLY A 99 -6.87 -1.06 10.05
N ARG A 100 -5.87 -0.44 10.68
CA ARG A 100 -5.77 -0.30 12.14
C ARG A 100 -6.11 1.13 12.54
N ALA A 101 -7.23 1.29 13.26
CA ALA A 101 -7.66 2.60 13.73
C ALA A 101 -6.60 3.29 14.60
N GLN A 102 -5.81 2.51 15.35
CA GLN A 102 -4.76 2.97 16.27
C GLN A 102 -3.72 3.83 15.56
N ASP A 103 -3.44 3.58 14.27
CA ASP A 103 -2.38 4.24 13.52
C ASP A 103 -2.71 5.72 13.25
N THR A 104 -3.98 6.10 13.34
CA THR A 104 -4.44 7.48 13.11
C THR A 104 -5.05 8.16 14.35
N LEU A 105 -5.18 7.46 15.48
CA LEU A 105 -5.65 8.05 16.75
C LEU A 105 -4.79 9.23 17.23
N PRO A 106 -3.45 9.21 17.17
CA PRO A 106 -2.62 10.32 17.67
C PRO A 106 -2.79 11.64 16.91
N VAL A 107 -3.44 11.61 15.74
CA VAL A 107 -3.66 12.76 14.87
C VAL A 107 -5.14 13.07 14.64
N THR A 108 -6.04 12.39 15.35
CA THR A 108 -7.48 12.60 15.26
C THR A 108 -8.09 12.91 16.63
N MET A 109 -9.01 13.87 16.66
CA MET A 109 -9.83 14.18 17.83
C MET A 109 -11.20 13.50 17.70
N PRO A 110 -11.84 13.14 18.82
CA PRO A 110 -13.23 12.70 18.83
C PRO A 110 -14.18 13.75 18.24
#